data_AF-A0A835UCC0-F1
#
_entry.id   AF-A0A835UCC0-F1
#
_cell.length_a   1.000
_cell.length_b   1.000
_cell.length_c   1.000
_cell.angle_alpha   90.00
_cell.angle_beta   90.00
_cell.angle_gamma   90.00
#
_symmetry.space_group_name_H-M   'P 1'
#
loop_
_entity.id
_entity.type
_entity.pdbx_description
1 polymer ?
#
loop_
_entity_poly.entity_id
_entity_poly.type
_entity_poly.pdbx_seq_one_letter_code
_entity_poly.pdbx_strand_id
1 'polypeptide(L)'
;MSSRPNPRQEASFIPSLPFRSVGVEMRKTATAATKQEVEGEGEAVAIRRSVKALLFGGWEEKEAAVRDWAKAKQNRRRELAELGVLPPLVAMLADGRDEGCRRLAAEALVELADGSFRNKVLIVEAGFVELLPLFQKAKEPSIKQALAPLLLSISTLATTPFPVDVHPILSTLLSILNSTPPPSAATTMACAAALCHLSTKLQSAKSLVSAGAVHTLLKLCSDAGAAEAALSALCNLALSSAGREAIGGDSLVPGALVEAMAREGEPRCRELGAYLLMVVARGSAKQRRRMEEAGAVPMLLEVALLGSGVASRRAIRMLQWLKGGGRVGAGGDGFEVEEEEDGDNDGEGGMKQRSRAVRGLVTQSLHRNMESILSRGREKDANGEKKLTS
;
A
#
# COMPACT_ATOMS: atom_id res chain seq x y z
N MET A 1 -74.85 22.89 65.52
CA MET A 1 -74.35 21.72 66.27
C MET A 1 -73.55 20.84 65.31
N SER A 2 -72.44 20.28 65.82
CA SER A 2 -71.49 19.34 65.20
C SER A 2 -70.62 19.87 64.05
N SER A 3 -69.30 20.09 64.22
CA SER A 3 -68.18 19.22 64.63
C SER A 3 -67.46 18.58 63.45
N ARG A 4 -66.20 19.04 63.28
CA ARG A 4 -65.01 18.51 62.57
C ARG A 4 -65.00 17.00 62.22
N PRO A 5 -64.26 16.58 61.15
CA PRO A 5 -62.82 16.30 61.30
C PRO A 5 -61.90 16.71 60.13
N ASN A 6 -60.65 16.97 60.49
CA ASN A 6 -59.45 16.90 59.63
C ASN A 6 -58.87 15.47 59.84
N PRO A 7 -58.27 14.79 58.84
CA PRO A 7 -56.80 14.81 58.75
C PRO A 7 -56.18 14.57 57.34
N ARG A 8 -55.06 15.29 57.11
CA ARG A 8 -53.77 14.83 56.54
C ARG A 8 -53.62 14.41 55.05
N GLN A 9 -52.52 14.95 54.48
CA GLN A 9 -51.66 14.46 53.38
C GLN A 9 -52.28 14.61 51.97
N GLU A 10 -51.65 15.22 50.96
CA GLU A 10 -50.26 15.14 50.53
C GLU A 10 -49.71 16.50 50.03
N ALA A 11 -48.45 16.75 50.37
CA ALA A 11 -47.65 17.80 49.76
C ALA A 11 -47.04 17.27 48.45
N SER A 12 -47.34 17.91 47.31
CA SER A 12 -46.49 17.80 46.12
C SER A 12 -45.63 19.08 46.02
N PHE A 13 -44.37 18.87 46.33
CA PHE A 13 -43.27 19.81 46.20
C PHE A 13 -43.15 20.25 44.74
N ILE A 14 -43.40 21.53 44.44
CA ILE A 14 -42.88 22.17 43.21
C ILE A 14 -41.49 22.69 43.60
N PRO A 15 -40.38 22.10 43.12
CA PRO A 15 -39.09 22.73 43.33
C PRO A 15 -39.04 23.96 42.43
N SER A 16 -39.02 25.13 43.05
CA SER A 16 -38.63 26.38 42.42
C SER A 16 -37.21 26.22 41.86
N LEU A 17 -37.10 25.98 40.55
CA LEU A 17 -35.82 25.98 39.85
C LEU A 17 -35.18 27.37 40.01
N PRO A 18 -33.88 27.46 40.35
CA PRO A 18 -33.22 28.73 40.51
C PRO A 18 -33.07 29.39 39.14
N PHE A 19 -33.83 30.47 38.91
CA PHE A 19 -33.77 31.34 37.72
C PHE A 19 -32.37 31.96 37.46
N ARG A 20 -31.38 31.68 38.31
CA ARG A 20 -29.98 32.14 38.20
C ARG A 20 -29.03 31.18 37.46
N SER A 21 -29.42 29.93 37.21
CA SER A 21 -28.54 28.92 36.57
C SER A 21 -28.59 28.96 35.03
N VAL A 22 -29.77 29.14 34.45
CA VAL A 22 -29.96 29.15 32.99
C VAL A 22 -29.29 30.37 32.32
N GLY A 23 -29.31 31.53 32.98
CA GLY A 23 -28.66 32.75 32.46
C GLY A 23 -27.13 32.70 32.47
N VAL A 24 -26.51 31.88 33.32
CA VAL A 24 -25.05 31.70 33.36
C VAL A 24 -24.60 30.72 32.28
N GLU A 25 -25.36 29.65 32.05
CA GLU A 25 -25.07 28.67 30.99
C GLU A 25 -25.33 29.25 29.58
N MET A 26 -26.42 30.03 29.40
CA MET A 26 -26.67 30.78 28.16
C MET A 26 -25.61 31.87 27.90
N ARG A 27 -25.11 32.52 28.96
CA ARG A 27 -23.99 33.46 28.82
C ARG A 27 -22.70 32.74 28.45
N LYS A 28 -22.34 31.63 29.08
CA LYS A 28 -21.14 30.85 28.71
C LYS A 28 -21.17 30.36 27.26
N THR A 29 -22.33 29.89 26.79
CA THR A 29 -22.51 29.43 25.40
C THR A 29 -22.50 30.60 24.40
N ALA A 30 -23.10 31.74 24.74
CA ALA A 30 -23.02 32.95 23.92
C ALA A 30 -21.60 33.54 23.85
N THR A 31 -20.85 33.55 24.96
CA THR A 31 -19.45 34.01 25.00
C THR A 31 -18.52 33.05 24.26
N ALA A 32 -18.80 31.74 24.29
CA ALA A 32 -18.05 30.75 23.52
C ALA A 32 -18.33 30.86 22.01
N ALA A 33 -19.59 31.08 21.62
CA ALA A 33 -19.98 31.31 20.23
C ALA A 33 -19.37 32.59 19.66
N THR A 34 -19.45 33.71 20.38
CA THR A 34 -18.82 34.97 19.96
C THR A 34 -17.29 34.88 19.91
N LYS A 35 -16.66 34.12 20.80
CA LYS A 35 -15.22 33.87 20.74
C LYS A 35 -14.81 33.03 19.53
N GLN A 36 -15.61 32.01 19.17
CA GLN A 36 -15.40 31.23 17.95
C GLN A 36 -15.63 32.04 16.68
N GLU A 37 -16.60 32.96 16.66
CA GLU A 37 -16.88 33.85 15.52
C GLU A 37 -15.75 34.87 15.32
N VAL A 38 -15.25 35.50 16.39
CA VAL A 38 -14.14 36.47 16.33
C VAL A 38 -12.82 35.79 15.97
N GLU A 39 -12.54 34.58 16.51
CA GLU A 39 -11.41 33.74 16.06
C GLU A 39 -11.58 33.32 14.59
N GLY A 40 -12.83 33.07 14.16
CA GLY A 40 -13.22 32.80 12.78
C GLY A 40 -12.85 33.94 11.82
N GLU A 41 -13.24 35.17 12.13
CA GLU A 41 -12.97 36.36 11.32
C GLU A 41 -11.49 36.72 11.27
N GLY A 42 -10.78 36.68 12.39
CA GLY A 42 -9.34 36.96 12.45
C GLY A 42 -8.52 36.00 11.59
N GLU A 43 -8.85 34.70 11.63
CA GLU A 43 -8.22 33.69 10.78
C GLU A 43 -8.59 33.86 9.29
N ALA A 44 -9.81 34.30 8.96
CA ALA A 44 -10.22 34.54 7.57
C ALA A 44 -9.47 35.72 6.94
N VAL A 45 -9.25 36.79 7.71
CA VAL A 45 -8.42 37.93 7.28
C VAL A 45 -6.97 37.51 7.08
N ALA A 46 -6.44 36.68 7.99
CA ALA A 46 -5.09 36.12 7.86
C ALA A 46 -4.94 35.30 6.57
N ILE A 47 -5.91 34.43 6.26
CA ILE A 47 -5.94 33.66 5.01
C ILE A 47 -5.93 34.57 3.78
N ARG A 48 -6.79 35.60 3.72
CA ARG A 48 -6.82 36.53 2.59
C ARG A 48 -5.49 37.27 2.42
N ARG A 49 -4.85 37.67 3.52
CA ARG A 49 -3.51 38.28 3.49
C ARG A 49 -2.47 37.29 2.96
N SER A 50 -2.45 36.06 3.43
CA SER A 50 -1.52 35.02 2.96
C SER A 50 -1.73 34.68 1.49
N VAL A 51 -2.98 34.56 1.02
CA VAL A 51 -3.30 34.35 -0.40
C VAL A 51 -2.80 35.52 -1.25
N LYS A 52 -3.03 36.75 -0.82
CA LYS A 52 -2.54 37.94 -1.53
C LYS A 52 -1.01 37.98 -1.59
N ALA A 53 -0.33 37.68 -0.47
CA ALA A 53 1.13 37.60 -0.41
C ALA A 53 1.68 36.47 -1.29
N LEU A 54 1.01 35.32 -1.34
CA LEU A 54 1.42 34.19 -2.17
C LEU A 54 1.25 34.48 -3.67
N LEU A 55 0.16 35.16 -4.05
CA LEU A 55 -0.16 35.48 -5.45
C LEU A 55 0.69 36.65 -5.99
N PHE A 56 0.86 37.71 -5.20
CA PHE A 56 1.40 38.98 -5.69
C PHE A 56 2.66 39.46 -4.94
N GLY A 57 3.03 38.80 -3.84
CA GLY A 57 4.14 39.22 -3.01
C GLY A 57 5.51 38.80 -3.55
N GLY A 58 6.56 39.40 -2.96
CA GLY A 58 7.94 38.97 -3.17
C GLY A 58 8.22 37.59 -2.59
N TRP A 59 9.38 37.00 -2.90
CA TRP A 59 9.70 35.64 -2.43
C TRP A 59 9.64 35.48 -0.90
N GLU A 60 10.06 36.48 -0.13
CA GLU A 60 9.99 36.45 1.34
C GLU A 60 8.54 36.48 1.84
N GLU A 61 7.69 37.26 1.20
CA GLU A 61 6.26 37.34 1.53
C GLU A 61 5.55 36.03 1.18
N LYS A 62 5.88 35.41 0.04
CA LYS A 62 5.37 34.09 -0.35
C LYS A 62 5.76 33.02 0.67
N GLU A 63 7.03 33.00 1.06
CA GLU A 63 7.56 32.04 2.01
C GLU A 63 6.94 32.19 3.41
N ALA A 64 6.81 33.44 3.90
CA ALA A 64 6.12 33.73 5.15
C ALA A 64 4.63 33.32 5.08
N ALA A 65 3.96 33.61 3.96
CA ALA A 65 2.56 33.25 3.77
C ALA A 65 2.33 31.72 3.83
N VAL A 66 3.22 30.92 3.24
CA VAL A 66 3.15 29.46 3.30
C VAL A 66 3.35 28.96 4.73
N ARG A 67 4.34 29.51 5.46
CA ARG A 67 4.58 29.14 6.86
C ARG A 67 3.41 29.48 7.78
N ASP A 68 2.78 30.63 7.56
CA ASP A 68 1.64 31.04 8.37
C ASP A 68 0.38 30.22 8.06
N TRP A 69 0.20 29.82 6.79
CA TRP A 69 -0.84 28.85 6.45
C TRP A 69 -0.60 27.48 7.09
N ALA A 70 0.63 26.97 7.17
CA ALA A 70 0.89 25.67 7.81
C ALA A 70 0.35 25.58 9.25
N LYS A 71 0.19 26.73 9.93
CA LYS A 71 -0.40 26.85 11.28
C LYS A 71 -1.94 26.87 11.29
N ALA A 72 -2.60 27.10 10.15
CA ALA A 72 -4.05 27.22 10.04
C ALA A 72 -4.79 25.87 10.09
N LYS A 73 -6.08 25.86 10.46
CA LYS A 73 -6.91 24.64 10.58
C LYS A 73 -7.15 23.94 9.23
N GLN A 74 -7.17 22.61 9.23
CA GLN A 74 -7.25 21.74 8.04
C GLN A 74 -8.43 22.04 7.10
N ASN A 75 -9.63 22.28 7.64
CA ASN A 75 -10.83 22.55 6.83
C ASN A 75 -10.67 23.80 5.95
N ARG A 76 -10.02 24.84 6.47
CA ARG A 76 -9.78 26.08 5.71
C ARG A 76 -8.64 25.97 4.72
N ARG A 77 -7.70 25.02 4.92
CA ARG A 77 -6.66 24.72 3.92
C ARG A 77 -7.27 24.22 2.61
N ARG A 78 -8.38 23.47 2.67
CA ARG A 78 -9.05 22.93 1.48
C ARG A 78 -9.58 24.03 0.56
N GLU A 79 -10.13 25.10 1.14
CA GLU A 79 -10.67 26.26 0.41
C GLU A 79 -9.56 27.09 -0.27
N LEU A 80 -8.33 27.06 0.24
CA LEU A 80 -7.21 27.82 -0.34
C LEU A 80 -6.91 27.42 -1.79
N ALA A 81 -7.07 26.13 -2.12
CA ALA A 81 -6.85 25.63 -3.48
C ALA A 81 -7.77 26.32 -4.50
N GLU A 82 -9.00 26.68 -4.09
CA GLU A 82 -9.96 27.40 -4.93
C GLU A 82 -9.60 28.88 -5.11
N LEU A 83 -8.73 29.42 -4.25
CA LEU A 83 -8.26 30.79 -4.31
C LEU A 83 -7.02 30.97 -5.23
N GLY A 84 -6.69 29.97 -6.05
CA GLY A 84 -5.65 30.07 -7.06
C GLY A 84 -4.22 29.98 -6.52
N VAL A 85 -4.02 29.47 -5.31
CA VAL A 85 -2.69 29.34 -4.68
C VAL A 85 -1.82 28.24 -5.29
N LEU A 86 -2.41 27.30 -6.02
CA LEU A 86 -1.71 26.11 -6.52
C LEU A 86 -0.64 26.44 -7.58
N PRO A 87 -0.91 27.21 -8.66
CA PRO A 87 0.14 27.57 -9.62
C PRO A 87 1.34 28.32 -8.99
N PRO A 88 1.16 29.31 -8.09
CA PRO A 88 2.29 29.91 -7.36
C PRO A 88 3.10 28.92 -6.53
N LEU A 89 2.47 27.92 -5.90
CA LEU A 89 3.17 26.89 -5.13
C LEU A 89 3.97 25.95 -6.04
N VAL A 90 3.40 25.57 -7.19
CA VAL A 90 4.11 24.78 -8.21
C VAL A 90 5.29 25.56 -8.78
N ALA A 91 5.13 26.86 -9.03
CA ALA A 91 6.24 27.73 -9.44
C ALA A 91 7.30 27.88 -8.33
N MET A 92 6.89 28.01 -7.06
CA MET A 92 7.82 28.07 -5.93
C MET A 92 8.60 26.76 -5.74
N LEU A 93 7.99 25.62 -6.07
CA LEU A 93 8.68 24.34 -6.09
C LEU A 93 9.78 24.29 -7.16
N ALA A 94 9.54 24.87 -8.34
CA ALA A 94 10.51 24.95 -9.43
C ALA A 94 11.62 25.97 -9.18
N ASP A 95 11.23 27.22 -8.88
CA ASP A 95 12.09 28.40 -8.89
C ASP A 95 12.49 28.89 -7.48
N GLY A 96 12.20 28.09 -6.44
CA GLY A 96 12.51 28.44 -5.06
C GLY A 96 14.00 28.76 -4.86
N ARG A 97 14.28 29.90 -4.21
CA ARG A 97 15.63 30.46 -3.99
C ARG A 97 16.61 29.49 -3.34
N ASP A 98 16.09 28.67 -2.43
CA ASP A 98 16.83 27.67 -1.69
C ASP A 98 16.00 26.39 -1.53
N GLU A 99 16.65 25.35 -1.00
CA GLU A 99 16.04 24.05 -0.77
C GLU A 99 14.92 24.10 0.27
N GLY A 100 15.01 24.97 1.27
CA GLY A 100 13.98 25.21 2.28
C GLY A 100 12.70 25.76 1.64
N CYS A 101 12.81 26.73 0.75
CA CYS A 101 11.69 27.25 -0.03
C CYS A 101 11.00 26.14 -0.84
N ARG A 102 11.77 25.32 -1.57
CA ARG A 102 11.22 24.22 -2.37
C ARG A 102 10.55 23.15 -1.50
N ARG A 103 11.14 22.82 -0.35
CA ARG A 103 10.56 21.88 0.62
C ARG A 103 9.25 22.41 1.20
N LEU A 104 9.21 23.68 1.62
CA LEU A 104 7.98 24.32 2.11
C LEU A 104 6.86 24.27 1.08
N ALA A 105 7.18 24.53 -0.20
CA ALA A 105 6.22 24.40 -1.28
C ALA A 105 5.75 22.96 -1.48
N ALA A 106 6.65 21.97 -1.41
CA ALA A 106 6.28 20.56 -1.50
C ALA A 106 5.34 20.15 -0.36
N GLU A 107 5.65 20.49 0.89
CA GLU A 107 4.83 20.20 2.07
C GLU A 107 3.44 20.84 1.97
N ALA A 108 3.39 22.10 1.54
CA ALA A 108 2.16 22.80 1.23
C ALA A 108 1.30 22.06 0.19
N LEU A 109 1.92 21.63 -0.92
CA LEU A 109 1.22 20.91 -1.98
C LEU A 109 0.69 19.56 -1.51
N VAL A 110 1.43 18.84 -0.65
CA VAL A 110 0.97 17.58 -0.02
C VAL A 110 -0.32 17.81 0.77
N GLU A 111 -0.32 18.82 1.65
CA GLU A 111 -1.47 19.17 2.47
C GLU A 111 -2.71 19.53 1.63
N LEU A 112 -2.51 20.26 0.53
CA LEU A 112 -3.61 20.59 -0.38
C LEU A 112 -4.09 19.39 -1.19
N ALA A 113 -3.19 18.53 -1.65
CA ALA A 113 -3.50 17.31 -2.39
C ALA A 113 -4.36 16.35 -1.54
N ASP A 114 -4.04 16.19 -0.27
CA ASP A 114 -4.81 15.36 0.67
C ASP A 114 -6.14 16.00 1.09
N GLY A 115 -6.32 17.28 0.76
CA GLY A 115 -7.54 18.02 0.99
C GLY A 115 -8.72 17.55 0.13
N SER A 116 -8.52 17.29 -1.17
CA SER A 116 -9.61 16.86 -2.06
C SER A 116 -9.08 16.27 -3.37
N PHE A 117 -9.88 15.41 -4.02
CA PHE A 117 -9.60 14.94 -5.38
C PHE A 117 -9.42 16.10 -6.38
N ARG A 118 -10.24 17.15 -6.26
CA ARG A 118 -10.17 18.34 -7.12
C ARG A 118 -8.83 19.06 -6.99
N ASN A 119 -8.28 19.15 -5.78
CA ASN A 119 -7.00 19.81 -5.55
C ASN A 119 -5.87 19.04 -6.23
N LYS A 120 -5.91 17.70 -6.21
CA LYS A 120 -4.94 16.86 -6.94
C LYS A 120 -4.97 17.15 -8.44
N VAL A 121 -6.17 17.25 -9.03
CA VAL A 121 -6.34 17.61 -10.44
C VAL A 121 -5.74 18.99 -10.72
N LEU A 122 -6.07 20.00 -9.91
CA LEU A 122 -5.55 21.36 -10.07
C LEU A 122 -4.02 21.45 -9.91
N ILE A 123 -3.42 20.60 -9.07
CA ILE A 123 -1.94 20.51 -8.95
C ILE A 123 -1.33 19.97 -10.24
N VAL A 124 -1.94 18.95 -10.85
CA VAL A 124 -1.49 18.42 -12.15
C VAL A 124 -1.67 19.47 -13.25
N GLU A 125 -2.83 20.11 -13.33
CA GLU A 125 -3.12 21.18 -14.31
C GLU A 125 -2.22 22.40 -14.15
N ALA A 126 -1.73 22.67 -12.93
CA ALA A 126 -0.75 23.71 -12.66
C ALA A 126 0.67 23.38 -13.15
N GLY A 127 0.88 22.20 -13.76
CA GLY A 127 2.15 21.83 -14.39
C GLY A 127 3.08 20.99 -13.51
N PHE A 128 2.60 20.42 -12.40
CA PHE A 128 3.46 19.68 -11.46
C PHE A 128 4.17 18.49 -12.11
N VAL A 129 3.49 17.75 -12.99
CA VAL A 129 4.03 16.52 -13.62
C VAL A 129 5.16 16.86 -14.58
N GLU A 130 5.03 17.98 -15.30
CA GLU A 130 5.99 18.53 -16.26
C GLU A 130 7.29 19.00 -15.58
N LEU A 131 7.24 19.33 -14.28
CA LEU A 131 8.42 19.70 -13.50
C LEU A 131 9.24 18.50 -13.00
N LEU A 132 8.65 17.31 -12.91
CA LEU A 132 9.29 16.12 -12.35
C LEU A 132 10.65 15.76 -13.00
N PRO A 133 10.84 15.89 -14.33
CA PRO A 133 12.14 15.66 -14.96
C PRO A 133 13.26 16.60 -14.46
N LEU A 134 12.93 17.80 -13.98
CA LEU A 134 13.91 18.73 -13.39
C LEU A 134 14.44 18.17 -12.07
N PHE A 135 13.53 17.69 -11.21
CA PHE A 135 13.91 17.11 -9.93
C PHE A 135 14.68 15.81 -10.09
N GLN A 136 14.39 14.99 -11.09
CA GLN A 136 15.18 13.79 -11.39
C GLN A 136 16.66 14.10 -11.63
N LYS A 137 16.95 15.22 -12.31
CA LYS A 137 18.32 15.66 -12.60
C LYS A 137 19.00 16.36 -11.41
N ALA A 138 18.26 16.74 -10.38
CA ALA A 138 18.83 17.36 -9.18
C ALA A 138 19.81 16.40 -8.49
N LYS A 139 20.94 16.94 -8.01
CA LYS A 139 21.95 16.16 -7.29
C LYS A 139 21.53 15.91 -5.85
N GLU A 140 20.75 16.82 -5.29
CA GLU A 140 20.28 16.80 -3.92
C GLU A 140 19.13 15.78 -3.75
N PRO A 141 19.34 14.70 -2.98
CA PRO A 141 18.29 13.70 -2.76
C PRO A 141 17.15 14.22 -1.88
N SER A 142 17.40 15.23 -1.06
CA SER A 142 16.47 15.76 -0.07
C SER A 142 15.18 16.31 -0.70
N ILE A 143 15.27 17.07 -1.79
CA ILE A 143 14.08 17.59 -2.47
C ILE A 143 13.32 16.48 -3.19
N LYS A 144 14.03 15.51 -3.81
CA LYS A 144 13.41 14.34 -4.44
C LYS A 144 12.58 13.55 -3.42
N GLN A 145 13.18 13.28 -2.26
CA GLN A 145 12.51 12.54 -1.18
C GLN A 145 11.32 13.31 -0.59
N ALA A 146 11.40 14.65 -0.51
CA ALA A 146 10.29 15.50 -0.07
C ALA A 146 9.07 15.45 -1.01
N LEU A 147 9.26 15.08 -2.29
CA LEU A 147 8.17 14.90 -3.24
C LEU A 147 7.42 13.57 -3.08
N ALA A 148 7.98 12.57 -2.38
CA ALA A 148 7.38 11.24 -2.30
C ALA A 148 5.93 11.24 -1.75
N PRO A 149 5.57 12.00 -0.70
CA PRO A 149 4.18 12.07 -0.23
C PRO A 149 3.24 12.71 -1.26
N LEU A 150 3.72 13.72 -2.00
CA LEU A 150 2.92 14.37 -3.04
C LEU A 150 2.69 13.42 -4.21
N LEU A 151 3.74 12.71 -4.65
CA LEU A 151 3.65 11.68 -5.69
C LEU A 151 2.71 10.55 -5.28
N LEU A 152 2.74 10.11 -4.02
CA LEU A 152 1.76 9.18 -3.47
C LEU A 152 0.34 9.72 -3.61
N SER A 153 0.09 10.96 -3.17
CA SER A 153 -1.25 11.55 -3.23
C SER A 153 -1.74 11.67 -4.68
N ILE A 154 -0.90 12.15 -5.60
CA ILE A 154 -1.20 12.30 -7.03
C ILE A 154 -1.37 10.95 -7.73
N SER A 155 -0.63 9.90 -7.33
CA SER A 155 -0.76 8.57 -7.93
C SER A 155 -2.16 7.97 -7.81
N THR A 156 -2.97 8.42 -6.85
CA THR A 156 -4.39 8.03 -6.76
C THR A 156 -5.23 8.52 -7.95
N LEU A 157 -4.82 9.60 -8.63
CA LEU A 157 -5.47 10.01 -9.87
C LEU A 157 -5.33 8.95 -10.96
N ALA A 158 -4.19 8.25 -10.98
CA ALA A 158 -3.92 7.20 -11.97
C ALA A 158 -4.83 5.99 -11.81
N THR A 159 -5.54 5.82 -10.67
CA THR A 159 -6.54 4.76 -10.50
C THR A 159 -7.93 5.16 -11.04
N THR A 160 -8.12 6.43 -11.41
CA THR A 160 -9.37 7.00 -11.93
C THR A 160 -9.33 7.23 -13.44
N PRO A 161 -10.46 7.55 -14.11
CA PRO A 161 -10.45 7.92 -15.53
C PRO A 161 -9.70 9.21 -15.88
N PHE A 162 -9.21 9.98 -14.90
CA PHE A 162 -8.48 11.22 -15.14
C PHE A 162 -7.20 10.98 -15.96
N PRO A 163 -6.96 11.76 -17.04
CA PRO A 163 -5.77 11.60 -17.87
C PRO A 163 -4.55 12.24 -17.18
N VAL A 164 -3.68 11.40 -16.60
CA VAL A 164 -2.40 11.81 -16.04
C VAL A 164 -1.26 11.04 -16.72
N ASP A 165 -0.21 11.75 -17.12
CA ASP A 165 1.00 11.10 -17.64
C ASP A 165 1.76 10.45 -16.48
N VAL A 166 1.74 9.12 -16.46
CA VAL A 166 2.38 8.32 -15.42
C VAL A 166 3.88 8.19 -15.62
N HIS A 167 4.43 8.51 -16.80
CA HIS A 167 5.83 8.25 -17.10
C HIS A 167 6.79 9.15 -16.29
N PRO A 168 6.60 10.48 -16.18
CA PRO A 168 7.42 11.33 -15.31
C PRO A 168 7.29 10.97 -13.84
N ILE A 169 6.08 10.58 -13.40
CA ILE A 169 5.81 10.13 -12.02
C ILE A 169 6.62 8.86 -11.72
N LEU A 170 6.50 7.84 -12.58
CA LEU A 170 7.20 6.57 -12.46
C LEU A 170 8.73 6.75 -12.42
N SER A 171 9.29 7.52 -13.37
CA SER A 171 10.73 7.78 -13.42
C SER A 171 11.24 8.46 -12.14
N THR A 172 10.45 9.39 -11.58
CA THR A 172 10.81 10.07 -10.33
C THR A 172 10.78 9.13 -9.13
N LEU A 173 9.74 8.30 -9.02
CA LEU A 173 9.62 7.30 -7.94
C LEU A 173 10.79 6.32 -7.95
N LEU A 174 11.16 5.81 -9.12
CA LEU A 174 12.32 4.91 -9.26
C LEU A 174 13.64 5.64 -8.99
N SER A 175 13.77 6.91 -9.37
CA SER A 175 14.94 7.71 -9.03
C SER A 175 15.09 7.95 -7.52
N ILE A 176 13.98 8.10 -6.78
CA ILE A 176 13.99 8.23 -5.32
C ILE A 176 14.38 6.90 -4.67
N LEU A 177 13.77 5.79 -5.10
CA LEU A 177 14.00 4.47 -4.52
C LEU A 177 15.44 3.95 -4.76
N ASN A 178 16.06 4.35 -5.87
CA ASN A 178 17.43 3.97 -6.20
C ASN A 178 18.46 5.06 -5.84
N SER A 179 18.10 6.05 -5.01
CA SER A 179 19.02 7.13 -4.63
C SER A 179 20.12 6.66 -3.67
N THR A 180 21.26 7.35 -3.71
CA THR A 180 22.34 7.23 -2.73
C THR A 180 22.56 8.58 -2.05
N PRO A 181 22.41 8.71 -0.72
CA PRO A 181 22.02 7.68 0.25
C PRO A 181 20.58 7.15 0.03
N PRO A 182 20.26 5.95 0.58
CA PRO A 182 18.93 5.38 0.46
C PRO A 182 17.86 6.28 1.11
N PRO A 183 16.61 6.22 0.61
CA PRO A 183 15.50 6.99 1.18
C PRO A 183 15.16 6.56 2.60
N SER A 184 14.51 7.46 3.35
CA SER A 184 13.94 7.14 4.66
C SER A 184 12.84 6.08 4.54
N ALA A 185 12.57 5.33 5.62
CA ALA A 185 11.50 4.33 5.64
C ALA A 185 10.13 4.92 5.21
N ALA A 186 9.80 6.12 5.69
CA ALA A 186 8.56 6.81 5.30
C ALA A 186 8.51 7.13 3.79
N THR A 187 9.64 7.59 3.23
CA THR A 187 9.77 7.86 1.79
C THR A 187 9.67 6.58 0.97
N THR A 188 10.30 5.49 1.42
CA THR A 188 10.23 4.17 0.78
C THR A 188 8.80 3.66 0.74
N MET A 189 8.09 3.70 1.88
CA MET A 189 6.67 3.32 1.96
C MET A 189 5.80 4.16 1.02
N ALA A 190 6.00 5.48 0.99
CA ALA A 190 5.24 6.35 0.10
C ALA A 190 5.47 6.03 -1.38
N CYS A 191 6.72 5.76 -1.76
CA CYS A 191 7.05 5.40 -3.14
C CYS A 191 6.49 4.02 -3.53
N ALA A 192 6.56 3.03 -2.63
CA ALA A 192 6.01 1.70 -2.86
C ALA A 192 4.49 1.74 -3.03
N ALA A 193 3.79 2.47 -2.17
CA ALA A 193 2.34 2.68 -2.28
C ALA A 193 1.97 3.41 -3.58
N ALA A 194 2.75 4.41 -4.00
CA ALA A 194 2.54 5.10 -5.25
C ALA A 194 2.69 4.16 -6.47
N LEU A 195 3.75 3.34 -6.49
CA LEU A 195 3.94 2.32 -7.53
C LEU A 195 2.80 1.28 -7.55
N CYS A 196 2.27 0.91 -6.37
CA CYS A 196 1.09 0.07 -6.27
C CYS A 196 -0.12 0.71 -6.95
N HIS A 197 -0.44 1.98 -6.68
CA HIS A 197 -1.52 2.69 -7.37
C HIS A 197 -1.32 2.71 -8.89
N LEU A 198 -0.11 3.00 -9.37
CA LEU A 198 0.19 3.02 -10.82
C LEU A 198 0.02 1.64 -11.47
N SER A 199 0.26 0.55 -10.73
CA SER A 199 0.14 -0.82 -11.23
C SER A 199 -1.30 -1.32 -11.38
N THR A 200 -2.28 -0.66 -10.76
CA THR A 200 -3.69 -1.10 -10.77
C THR A 200 -4.31 -1.12 -12.17
N LYS A 201 -3.88 -0.21 -13.06
CA LYS A 201 -4.29 -0.21 -14.45
C LYS A 201 -3.41 -1.14 -15.26
N LEU A 202 -4.01 -2.18 -15.85
CA LEU A 202 -3.32 -3.15 -16.70
C LEU A 202 -2.53 -2.49 -17.85
N GLN A 203 -3.03 -1.38 -18.39
CA GLN A 203 -2.37 -0.61 -19.46
C GLN A 203 -1.01 -0.03 -19.02
N SER A 204 -0.84 0.28 -17.73
CA SER A 204 0.42 0.80 -17.16
C SER A 204 1.51 -0.26 -17.04
N ALA A 205 1.16 -1.56 -17.12
CA ALA A 205 2.08 -2.64 -16.82
C ALA A 205 3.31 -2.64 -17.73
N LYS A 206 3.13 -2.39 -19.04
CA LYS A 206 4.26 -2.31 -19.99
C LYS A 206 5.23 -1.17 -19.62
N SER A 207 4.70 -0.01 -19.23
CA SER A 207 5.51 1.15 -18.84
C SER A 207 6.30 0.88 -17.57
N LEU A 208 5.64 0.30 -16.55
CA LEU A 208 6.28 -0.13 -15.29
C LEU A 208 7.40 -1.14 -15.52
N VAL A 209 7.15 -2.18 -16.32
CA VAL A 209 8.16 -3.18 -16.68
C VAL A 209 9.32 -2.55 -17.43
N SER A 210 9.05 -1.73 -18.46
CA SER A 210 10.09 -1.10 -19.29
C SER A 210 10.95 -0.12 -18.51
N ALA A 211 10.40 0.53 -17.47
CA ALA A 211 11.15 1.40 -16.58
C ALA A 211 12.00 0.64 -15.55
N GLY A 212 11.95 -0.69 -15.51
CA GLY A 212 12.69 -1.51 -14.55
C GLY A 212 12.04 -1.61 -13.16
N ALA A 213 10.75 -1.28 -13.02
CA ALA A 213 10.07 -1.27 -11.73
C ALA A 213 10.04 -2.65 -11.06
N VAL A 214 9.98 -3.74 -11.82
CA VAL A 214 9.93 -5.11 -11.29
C VAL A 214 11.11 -5.39 -10.35
N HIS A 215 12.32 -5.07 -10.79
CA HIS A 215 13.54 -5.32 -9.99
C HIS A 215 13.55 -4.48 -8.71
N THR A 216 13.16 -3.21 -8.79
CA THR A 216 13.05 -2.33 -7.62
C THR A 216 11.97 -2.82 -6.65
N LEU A 217 10.80 -3.23 -7.14
CA LEU A 217 9.73 -3.77 -6.30
C LEU A 217 10.15 -5.06 -5.59
N LEU A 218 10.90 -5.94 -6.26
CA LEU A 218 11.44 -7.16 -5.63
C LEU A 218 12.40 -6.87 -4.48
N LYS A 219 13.23 -5.83 -4.59
CA LYS A 219 14.09 -5.37 -3.47
C LYS A 219 13.26 -4.85 -2.29
N LEU A 220 12.13 -4.20 -2.58
CA LEU A 220 11.24 -3.66 -1.56
C LEU A 220 10.44 -4.73 -0.80
N CYS A 221 10.39 -5.97 -1.30
CA CYS A 221 9.76 -7.08 -0.57
C CYS A 221 10.46 -7.40 0.76
N SER A 222 11.72 -7.02 0.93
CA SER A 222 12.46 -7.19 2.20
C SER A 222 12.26 -6.03 3.19
N ASP A 223 11.64 -4.92 2.76
CA ASP A 223 11.37 -3.77 3.62
C ASP A 223 10.05 -3.95 4.38
N ALA A 224 10.09 -3.89 5.72
CA ALA A 224 8.92 -4.19 6.55
C ALA A 224 7.75 -3.21 6.36
N GLY A 225 8.00 -1.98 5.92
CA GLY A 225 6.95 -0.99 5.67
C GLY A 225 6.41 -1.03 4.24
N ALA A 226 7.24 -1.44 3.28
CA ALA A 226 6.92 -1.39 1.85
C ALA A 226 6.57 -2.76 1.23
N ALA A 227 6.83 -3.88 1.92
CA ALA A 227 6.68 -5.22 1.38
C ALA A 227 5.27 -5.50 0.83
N GLU A 228 4.22 -5.17 1.58
CA GLU A 228 2.83 -5.42 1.16
C GLU A 228 2.47 -4.65 -0.12
N ALA A 229 2.83 -3.36 -0.18
CA ALA A 229 2.58 -2.53 -1.36
C ALA A 229 3.39 -3.01 -2.57
N ALA A 230 4.65 -3.43 -2.34
CA ALA A 230 5.52 -3.95 -3.38
C ALA A 230 5.00 -5.28 -3.95
N LEU A 231 4.60 -6.21 -3.08
CA LEU A 231 3.99 -7.49 -3.47
C LEU A 231 2.68 -7.27 -4.21
N SER A 232 1.83 -6.35 -3.74
CA SER A 232 0.57 -6.00 -4.41
C SER A 232 0.82 -5.47 -5.82
N ALA A 233 1.81 -4.58 -5.98
CA ALA A 233 2.20 -4.06 -7.28
C ALA A 233 2.70 -5.17 -8.23
N LEU A 234 3.53 -6.09 -7.73
CA LEU A 234 4.01 -7.24 -8.50
C LEU A 234 2.87 -8.18 -8.90
N CYS A 235 1.90 -8.41 -8.02
CA CYS A 235 0.71 -9.22 -8.31
C CYS A 235 -0.13 -8.59 -9.44
N ASN A 236 -0.34 -7.27 -9.39
CA ASN A 236 -1.04 -6.53 -10.46
C ASN A 236 -0.28 -6.64 -11.79
N LEU A 237 1.04 -6.48 -11.78
CA LEU A 237 1.88 -6.62 -12.97
C LEU A 237 1.81 -8.04 -13.57
N ALA A 238 1.74 -9.07 -12.72
CA ALA A 238 1.63 -10.46 -13.12
C ALA A 238 0.31 -10.82 -13.84
N LEU A 239 -0.69 -9.93 -13.84
CA LEU A 239 -1.88 -10.06 -14.68
C LEU A 239 -1.57 -9.86 -16.17
N SER A 240 -0.52 -9.12 -16.50
CA SER A 240 -0.04 -8.92 -17.88
C SER A 240 1.02 -9.95 -18.30
N SER A 241 1.10 -10.27 -19.60
CA SER A 241 2.16 -11.14 -20.12
C SER A 241 3.56 -10.54 -19.90
N ALA A 242 3.73 -9.25 -20.21
CA ALA A 242 4.97 -8.53 -20.01
C ALA A 242 5.45 -8.55 -18.55
N GLY A 243 4.52 -8.38 -17.59
CA GLY A 243 4.84 -8.47 -16.17
C GLY A 243 5.21 -9.89 -15.75
N ARG A 244 4.49 -10.92 -16.21
CA ARG A 244 4.86 -12.32 -15.91
C ARG A 244 6.24 -12.69 -16.42
N GLU A 245 6.58 -12.27 -17.64
CA GLU A 245 7.90 -12.51 -18.23
C GLU A 245 9.00 -11.80 -17.45
N ALA A 246 8.81 -10.51 -17.14
CA ALA A 246 9.77 -9.73 -16.38
C ALA A 246 9.99 -10.27 -14.96
N ILE A 247 8.91 -10.61 -14.25
CA ILE A 247 8.98 -11.21 -12.92
C ILE A 247 9.67 -12.58 -13.01
N GLY A 248 9.23 -13.47 -13.90
CA GLY A 248 9.86 -14.79 -14.05
C GLY A 248 11.35 -14.73 -14.43
N GLY A 249 11.76 -13.69 -15.16
CA GLY A 249 13.14 -13.46 -15.57
C GLY A 249 14.07 -12.96 -14.45
N ASP A 250 13.54 -12.33 -13.40
CA ASP A 250 14.37 -11.72 -12.36
C ASP A 250 14.97 -12.79 -11.41
N SER A 251 16.23 -12.58 -11.03
CA SER A 251 16.96 -13.46 -10.13
C SER A 251 16.49 -13.38 -8.67
N LEU A 252 15.92 -12.24 -8.26
CA LEU A 252 15.50 -11.99 -6.88
C LEU A 252 14.20 -12.68 -6.50
N VAL A 253 13.37 -13.08 -7.48
CA VAL A 253 12.02 -13.61 -7.20
C VAL A 253 12.00 -14.77 -6.21
N PRO A 254 12.81 -15.84 -6.35
CA PRO A 254 12.72 -16.95 -5.42
C PRO A 254 13.00 -16.53 -3.97
N GLY A 255 14.03 -15.71 -3.74
CA GLY A 255 14.36 -15.19 -2.40
C GLY A 255 13.28 -14.26 -1.84
N ALA A 256 12.82 -13.30 -2.64
CA ALA A 256 11.81 -12.33 -2.23
C ALA A 256 10.48 -13.01 -1.86
N LEU A 257 10.06 -14.05 -2.57
CA LEU A 257 8.81 -14.77 -2.28
C LEU A 257 8.93 -15.69 -1.05
N VAL A 258 10.09 -16.33 -0.85
CA VAL A 258 10.36 -17.09 0.37
C VAL A 258 10.34 -16.18 1.59
N GLU A 259 11.01 -15.03 1.51
CA GLU A 259 11.01 -14.03 2.58
C GLU A 259 9.59 -13.51 2.86
N ALA A 260 8.82 -13.16 1.82
CA ALA A 260 7.44 -12.70 1.97
C ALA A 260 6.53 -13.72 2.68
N MET A 261 6.68 -15.02 2.38
CA MET A 261 5.92 -16.08 3.05
C MET A 261 6.41 -16.37 4.48
N ALA A 262 7.65 -16.01 4.82
CA ALA A 262 8.21 -16.21 6.15
C ALA A 262 7.79 -15.12 7.17
N ARG A 263 7.24 -13.98 6.72
CA ARG A 263 6.94 -12.82 7.59
C ARG A 263 5.85 -13.12 8.61
N GLU A 264 6.24 -13.43 9.85
CA GLU A 264 5.31 -13.63 10.97
C GLU A 264 4.54 -12.36 11.31
N GLY A 265 3.25 -12.49 11.61
CA GLY A 265 2.38 -11.35 11.93
C GLY A 265 1.89 -10.55 10.72
N GLU A 266 2.32 -10.88 9.49
CA GLU A 266 1.95 -10.19 8.26
C GLU A 266 1.18 -11.12 7.28
N PRO A 267 -0.09 -11.48 7.57
CA PRO A 267 -0.83 -12.46 6.78
C PRO A 267 -1.02 -12.05 5.32
N ARG A 268 -1.13 -10.74 5.05
CA ARG A 268 -1.31 -10.22 3.69
C ARG A 268 -0.06 -10.43 2.83
N CYS A 269 1.13 -10.18 3.37
CA CYS A 269 2.39 -10.47 2.69
C CYS A 269 2.53 -11.95 2.35
N ARG A 270 2.16 -12.85 3.28
CA ARG A 270 2.19 -14.30 3.05
C ARG A 270 1.26 -14.74 1.92
N GLU A 271 0.03 -14.23 1.92
CA GLU A 271 -0.96 -14.52 0.88
C GLU A 271 -0.52 -14.02 -0.49
N LEU A 272 -0.07 -12.77 -0.58
CA LEU A 272 0.43 -12.18 -1.82
C LEU A 272 1.67 -12.92 -2.34
N GLY A 273 2.60 -13.29 -1.44
CA GLY A 273 3.78 -14.07 -1.77
C GLY A 273 3.43 -15.45 -2.34
N ALA A 274 2.50 -16.18 -1.69
CA ALA A 274 2.02 -17.47 -2.17
C ALA A 274 1.30 -17.36 -3.52
N TYR A 275 0.49 -16.32 -3.72
CA TYR A 275 -0.18 -16.05 -4.99
C TYR A 275 0.82 -15.77 -6.11
N LEU A 276 1.76 -14.85 -5.89
CA LEU A 276 2.77 -14.50 -6.88
C LEU A 276 3.66 -15.69 -7.25
N LEU A 277 4.02 -16.52 -6.25
CA LEU A 277 4.75 -17.78 -6.48
C LEU A 277 3.96 -18.71 -7.39
N MET A 278 2.67 -18.90 -7.12
CA MET A 278 1.81 -19.72 -7.97
C MET A 278 1.78 -19.20 -9.41
N VAL A 279 1.66 -17.89 -9.62
CA VAL A 279 1.64 -17.28 -10.96
C VAL A 279 2.97 -17.52 -11.70
N VAL A 280 4.11 -17.32 -11.05
CA VAL A 280 5.44 -17.50 -11.66
C VAL A 280 5.76 -18.98 -11.94
N ALA A 281 5.31 -19.88 -11.07
CA ALA A 281 5.56 -21.31 -11.19
C ALA A 281 4.60 -22.03 -12.15
N ARG A 282 3.49 -21.40 -12.53
CA ARG A 282 2.49 -21.97 -13.44
C ARG A 282 3.13 -22.24 -14.80
N GLY A 283 2.96 -23.46 -15.30
CA GLY A 283 3.45 -23.85 -16.65
C GLY A 283 4.97 -23.98 -16.80
N SER A 284 5.80 -23.57 -15.83
CA SER A 284 7.27 -23.61 -15.94
C SER A 284 7.94 -24.55 -14.94
N ALA A 285 8.42 -25.70 -15.42
CA ALA A 285 9.20 -26.63 -14.61
C ALA A 285 10.51 -26.02 -14.10
N LYS A 286 11.13 -25.14 -14.90
CA LYS A 286 12.33 -24.40 -14.52
C LYS A 286 12.07 -23.49 -13.32
N GLN A 287 10.96 -22.72 -13.35
CA GLN A 287 10.61 -21.85 -12.22
C GLN A 287 10.24 -22.66 -10.97
N ARG A 288 9.53 -23.78 -11.13
CA ARG A 288 9.23 -24.69 -10.01
C ARG A 288 10.50 -25.19 -9.31
N ARG A 289 11.51 -25.64 -10.06
CA ARG A 289 12.80 -26.05 -9.50
C ARG A 289 13.51 -24.90 -8.78
N ARG A 290 13.55 -23.70 -9.39
CA ARG A 290 14.14 -22.51 -8.74
C ARG A 290 13.47 -22.18 -7.39
N MET A 291 12.14 -22.31 -7.30
CA MET A 291 11.42 -22.08 -6.04
C MET A 291 11.72 -23.17 -5.01
N GLU A 292 11.78 -24.43 -5.44
CA GLU A 292 12.14 -25.56 -4.57
C GLU A 292 13.55 -25.40 -4.00
N GLU A 293 14.53 -25.08 -4.85
CA GLU A 293 15.93 -24.84 -4.49
C GLU A 293 16.10 -23.63 -3.55
N ALA A 294 15.23 -22.61 -3.69
CA ALA A 294 15.22 -21.45 -2.80
C ALA A 294 14.58 -21.72 -1.43
N GLY A 295 14.04 -22.92 -1.18
CA GLY A 295 13.41 -23.26 0.09
C GLY A 295 11.94 -22.82 0.20
N ALA A 296 11.20 -22.76 -0.92
CA ALA A 296 9.77 -22.43 -0.88
C ALA A 296 8.90 -23.53 -0.24
N VAL A 297 9.34 -24.79 -0.23
CA VAL A 297 8.52 -25.93 0.24
C VAL A 297 8.14 -25.81 1.73
N PRO A 298 9.07 -25.56 2.68
CA PRO A 298 8.70 -25.33 4.08
C PRO A 298 7.73 -24.16 4.26
N MET A 299 7.95 -23.05 3.56
CA MET A 299 7.07 -21.87 3.65
C MET A 299 5.66 -22.17 3.12
N LEU A 300 5.54 -22.89 2.01
CA LEU A 300 4.25 -23.33 1.48
C LEU A 300 3.54 -24.30 2.44
N LEU A 301 4.26 -25.17 3.15
CA LEU A 301 3.64 -26.02 4.17
C LEU A 301 3.11 -25.21 5.33
N GLU A 302 3.84 -24.19 5.79
CA GLU A 302 3.38 -23.29 6.84
C GLU A 302 2.15 -22.50 6.41
N VAL A 303 2.17 -21.87 5.22
CA VAL A 303 1.02 -21.14 4.66
C VAL A 303 -0.18 -22.08 4.44
N ALA A 304 0.04 -23.33 4.04
CA ALA A 304 -1.03 -24.31 3.90
C ALA A 304 -1.71 -24.66 5.24
N LEU A 305 -0.98 -24.59 6.35
CA LEU A 305 -1.49 -24.94 7.68
C LEU A 305 -2.06 -23.75 8.44
N LEU A 306 -1.42 -22.59 8.32
CA LEU A 306 -1.65 -21.41 9.17
C LEU A 306 -2.16 -20.18 8.39
N GLY A 307 -2.17 -20.23 7.05
CA GLY A 307 -2.65 -19.12 6.21
C GLY A 307 -4.18 -19.02 6.14
N SER A 308 -4.65 -17.92 5.54
CA SER A 308 -6.07 -17.71 5.21
C SER A 308 -6.62 -18.87 4.37
N GLY A 309 -7.95 -19.03 4.30
CA GLY A 309 -8.60 -20.03 3.44
C GLY A 309 -8.04 -20.05 2.02
N VAL A 310 -7.97 -18.86 1.42
CA VAL A 310 -7.44 -18.63 0.07
C VAL A 310 -5.94 -18.95 -0.01
N ALA A 311 -5.12 -18.41 0.91
CA ALA A 311 -3.67 -18.65 0.91
C ALA A 311 -3.34 -20.14 1.07
N SER A 312 -4.09 -20.84 1.93
CA SER A 312 -3.91 -22.27 2.19
C SER A 312 -4.24 -23.12 0.96
N ARG A 313 -5.37 -22.85 0.28
CA ARG A 313 -5.73 -23.55 -0.97
C ARG A 313 -4.67 -23.35 -2.05
N ARG A 314 -4.18 -22.11 -2.20
CA ARG A 314 -3.11 -21.79 -3.14
C ARG A 314 -1.82 -22.55 -2.81
N ALA A 315 -1.43 -22.57 -1.55
CA ALA A 315 -0.24 -23.29 -1.10
C ALA A 315 -0.34 -24.81 -1.32
N ILE A 316 -1.49 -25.42 -1.02
CA ILE A 316 -1.76 -26.86 -1.27
C ILE A 316 -1.63 -27.19 -2.76
N ARG A 317 -2.27 -26.38 -3.63
CA ARG A 317 -2.20 -26.56 -5.09
C ARG A 317 -0.76 -26.44 -5.60
N MET A 318 0.00 -25.48 -5.09
CA MET A 318 1.40 -25.32 -5.44
C MET A 318 2.27 -26.51 -4.99
N LEU A 319 2.08 -27.01 -3.77
CA LEU A 319 2.77 -28.21 -3.26
C LEU A 319 2.50 -29.44 -4.14
N GLN A 320 1.29 -29.59 -4.66
CA GLN A 320 0.96 -30.63 -5.62
C GLN A 320 1.74 -30.48 -6.94
N TRP A 321 1.92 -29.25 -7.45
CA TRP A 321 2.69 -28.99 -8.66
C TRP A 321 4.18 -29.28 -8.50
N LEU A 322 4.76 -28.98 -7.34
CA LEU A 322 6.15 -29.32 -7.01
C LEU A 322 6.34 -30.84 -6.95
N LYS A 323 5.38 -31.56 -6.34
CA LYS A 323 5.40 -33.03 -6.23
C LYS A 323 5.17 -33.77 -7.56
N GLY A 324 4.40 -33.19 -8.47
CA GLY A 324 3.89 -33.85 -9.68
C GLY A 324 4.84 -33.93 -10.89
N GLY A 325 6.07 -33.42 -10.79
CA GLY A 325 7.07 -33.55 -11.86
C GLY A 325 6.58 -33.06 -13.23
N GLY A 326 5.81 -31.96 -13.28
CA GLY A 326 5.44 -31.30 -14.54
C GLY A 326 4.27 -31.88 -15.33
N ARG A 327 3.51 -32.86 -14.82
CA ARG A 327 2.21 -33.21 -15.42
C ARG A 327 1.10 -32.29 -14.89
N VAL A 328 1.08 -31.05 -15.38
CA VAL A 328 -0.19 -30.32 -15.51
C VAL A 328 -0.83 -30.89 -16.78
N GLY A 329 -1.95 -31.58 -16.66
CA GLY A 329 -2.67 -32.12 -17.82
C GLY A 329 -2.91 -30.99 -18.83
N ALA A 330 -2.65 -31.26 -20.11
CA ALA A 330 -2.92 -30.37 -21.23
C ALA A 330 -4.44 -30.27 -21.53
N GLY A 331 -5.26 -30.15 -20.50
CA GLY A 331 -6.70 -30.00 -20.59
C GLY A 331 -7.11 -28.71 -19.88
N GLY A 332 -7.55 -27.75 -20.69
CA GLY A 332 -8.26 -26.51 -20.36
C GLY A 332 -8.22 -26.00 -18.94
N ASP A 333 -7.61 -24.83 -18.75
CA ASP A 333 -8.38 -23.72 -18.21
C ASP A 333 -7.78 -22.40 -18.67
N GLY A 334 -8.64 -21.51 -19.15
CA GLY A 334 -8.28 -20.22 -19.69
C GLY A 334 -7.61 -19.34 -18.64
N PHE A 335 -7.19 -18.16 -19.05
CA PHE A 335 -6.99 -17.05 -18.13
C PHE A 335 -8.37 -16.59 -17.66
N GLU A 336 -9.10 -17.46 -16.98
CA GLU A 336 -10.13 -17.01 -16.05
C GLU A 336 -9.33 -16.80 -14.77
N VAL A 337 -9.36 -15.57 -14.27
CA VAL A 337 -9.28 -15.40 -12.84
C VAL A 337 -10.36 -16.34 -12.34
N GLU A 338 -10.00 -17.52 -11.83
CA GLU A 338 -10.84 -18.18 -10.86
C GLU A 338 -10.97 -17.10 -9.78
N GLU A 339 -12.00 -16.26 -9.92
CA GLU A 339 -12.77 -15.79 -8.79
C GLU A 339 -13.18 -17.11 -8.13
N GLU A 340 -12.25 -17.69 -7.35
CA GLU A 340 -12.63 -18.59 -6.29
C GLU A 340 -13.68 -17.77 -5.57
N GLU A 341 -14.95 -18.11 -5.76
CA GLU A 341 -16.04 -17.49 -5.04
C GLU A 341 -15.56 -17.38 -3.60
N ASP A 342 -15.54 -16.15 -3.09
CA ASP A 342 -15.26 -15.77 -1.70
C ASP A 342 -16.36 -16.35 -0.78
N GLY A 343 -16.72 -17.61 -1.00
CA GLY A 343 -17.42 -18.47 -0.08
C GLY A 343 -16.49 -18.70 1.09
N ASP A 344 -16.61 -17.80 2.06
CA ASP A 344 -15.94 -17.77 3.34
C ASP A 344 -16.31 -19.01 4.18
N ASN A 345 -15.91 -20.20 3.71
CA ASN A 345 -16.02 -21.44 4.46
C ASN A 345 -14.75 -21.63 5.32
N ASP A 346 -14.37 -20.57 6.02
CA ASP A 346 -13.32 -20.57 7.05
C ASP A 346 -13.83 -21.14 8.39
N GLY A 347 -14.99 -21.80 8.38
CA GLY A 347 -15.47 -22.62 9.48
C GLY A 347 -14.54 -23.81 9.79
N GLU A 348 -14.73 -24.40 10.98
CA GLU A 348 -13.92 -25.51 11.52
C GLU A 348 -13.78 -26.70 10.55
N GLY A 349 -14.80 -26.95 9.73
CA GLY A 349 -14.80 -27.97 8.68
C GLY A 349 -13.76 -27.73 7.59
N GLY A 350 -13.64 -26.48 7.11
CA GLY A 350 -12.65 -26.09 6.09
C GLY A 350 -11.22 -26.22 6.60
N MET A 351 -10.96 -25.84 7.86
CA MET A 351 -9.63 -25.98 8.46
C MET A 351 -9.22 -27.45 8.65
N LYS A 352 -10.15 -28.31 9.09
CA LYS A 352 -9.92 -29.76 9.20
C LYS A 352 -9.60 -30.39 7.84
N GLN A 353 -10.30 -29.98 6.78
CA GLN A 353 -10.06 -30.48 5.42
C GLN A 353 -8.67 -30.09 4.90
N ARG A 354 -8.27 -28.82 5.05
CA ARG A 354 -6.92 -28.34 4.70
C ARG A 354 -5.82 -29.10 5.44
N SER A 355 -5.97 -29.27 6.75
CA SER A 355 -5.02 -30.03 7.57
C SER A 355 -4.91 -31.51 7.16
N ARG A 356 -6.02 -32.15 6.78
CA ARG A 356 -6.00 -33.51 6.20
C ARG A 356 -5.27 -33.56 4.86
N ALA A 357 -5.48 -32.58 3.99
CA ALA A 357 -4.81 -32.51 2.69
C ALA A 357 -3.28 -32.37 2.85
N VAL A 358 -2.82 -31.48 3.74
CA VAL A 358 -1.39 -31.31 4.03
C VAL A 358 -0.79 -32.59 4.60
N ARG A 359 -1.43 -33.24 5.58
CA ARG A 359 -0.98 -34.53 6.11
C ARG A 359 -0.85 -35.60 5.02
N GLY A 360 -1.86 -35.73 4.16
CA GLY A 360 -1.83 -36.66 3.03
C GLY A 360 -0.66 -36.38 2.08
N LEU A 361 -0.35 -35.11 1.79
CA LEU A 361 0.80 -34.72 0.97
C LEU A 361 2.13 -35.12 1.60
N VAL A 362 2.32 -34.85 2.89
CA VAL A 362 3.54 -35.18 3.64
C VAL A 362 3.74 -36.69 3.72
N THR A 363 2.73 -37.45 4.14
CA THR A 363 2.81 -38.92 4.26
C THR A 363 3.15 -39.58 2.94
N GLN A 364 2.50 -39.17 1.85
CA GLN A 364 2.81 -39.71 0.53
C GLN A 364 4.22 -39.35 0.05
N SER A 365 4.72 -38.16 0.39
CA SER A 365 6.08 -37.74 0.02
C SER A 365 7.14 -38.54 0.78
N LEU A 366 6.90 -38.80 2.08
CA LEU A 366 7.73 -39.70 2.88
C LEU A 366 7.75 -41.12 2.30
N HIS A 367 6.60 -41.66 1.91
CA HIS A 367 6.50 -42.98 1.30
C HIS A 367 7.32 -43.08 0.01
N ARG A 368 7.17 -42.11 -0.91
CA ARG A 368 7.95 -42.08 -2.17
C ARG A 368 9.45 -41.93 -1.92
N ASN A 369 9.86 -41.10 -0.96
CA ASN A 369 11.26 -40.95 -0.60
C ASN A 369 11.82 -42.27 -0.06
N MET A 370 11.07 -42.98 0.77
CA MET A 370 11.44 -44.29 1.29
C MET A 370 11.57 -45.33 0.17
N GLU A 371 10.62 -45.42 -0.75
CA GLU A 371 10.69 -46.30 -1.94
C GLU A 371 11.90 -45.99 -2.82
N SER A 372 12.20 -44.70 -3.05
CA SER A 372 13.36 -44.25 -3.82
C SER A 372 14.70 -44.63 -3.15
N ILE A 373 14.78 -44.54 -1.82
CA ILE A 373 15.97 -44.97 -1.06
C ILE A 373 16.13 -46.49 -1.14
N LEU A 374 15.04 -47.25 -0.95
CA LEU A 374 15.06 -48.71 -1.00
C LEU A 374 15.42 -49.24 -2.39
N SER A 375 14.91 -48.63 -3.47
CA SER A 375 15.26 -49.00 -4.84
C SER A 375 16.73 -48.70 -5.16
N ARG A 376 17.25 -47.54 -4.77
CA ARG A 376 18.70 -47.22 -4.90
C ARG A 376 19.59 -48.16 -4.09
N GLY A 377 19.14 -48.63 -2.93
CA GLY A 377 19.84 -49.65 -2.14
C GLY A 377 19.94 -50.96 -2.93
N ARG A 378 18.81 -51.47 -3.43
CA ARG A 378 18.77 -52.70 -4.25
C ARG A 378 19.62 -52.62 -5.52
N GLU A 379 19.66 -51.48 -6.19
CA GLU A 379 20.52 -51.27 -7.37
C GLU A 379 22.01 -51.32 -7.02
N LYS A 380 22.42 -50.78 -5.86
CA LYS A 380 23.81 -50.85 -5.40
C LYS A 380 24.22 -52.28 -5.04
N ASP A 381 23.34 -53.03 -4.38
CA ASP A 381 23.59 -54.42 -4.01
C ASP A 381 23.76 -55.30 -5.27
N ALA A 382 22.85 -55.17 -6.24
CA ALA A 382 22.91 -55.89 -7.51
C ALA A 382 24.16 -55.54 -8.35
N ASN A 383 24.66 -54.30 -8.28
CA ASN A 383 25.86 -53.88 -9.01
C ASN A 383 27.16 -54.27 -8.28
N GLY A 384 27.11 -54.40 -6.94
CA GLY A 384 28.20 -54.97 -6.14
C GLY A 384 28.39 -56.46 -6.41
N GLU A 385 27.30 -57.23 -6.48
CA GLU A 385 27.33 -58.67 -6.80
C GLU A 385 27.87 -58.96 -8.21
N LYS A 386 27.52 -58.12 -9.20
CA LYS A 386 28.07 -58.22 -10.57
C LYS A 386 29.56 -57.91 -10.67
N LYS A 387 30.11 -57.12 -9.74
CA LYS A 387 31.53 -56.74 -9.72
C LYS A 387 32.42 -57.74 -8.95
N LEU A 388 31.80 -58.60 -8.13
CA LEU A 388 32.45 -59.72 -7.44
C LEU A 388 32.45 -61.01 -8.26
N THR A 389 31.64 -61.07 -9.32
CA THR A 389 31.47 -62.23 -10.21
C THR A 389 32.08 -62.04 -11.60
N SER A 390 32.73 -60.89 -11.84
CA SER A 390 33.61 -60.59 -12.99
C SER A 390 35.03 -60.38 -12.48
#